data_AF-A0A415E149-F1
#
_entry.id   AF-A0A415E149-F1
#
_cell.length_a   1.000
_cell.length_b   1.000
_cell.length_c   1.000
_cell.angle_alpha   90.00
_cell.angle_beta   90.00
_cell.angle_gamma   90.00
#
_symmetry.space_group_name_H-M   'P 1'
#
loop_
_entity.id
_entity.type
_entity.pdbx_description
1 polymer ?
#
loop_
_entity_poly.entity_id
_entity_poly.type
_entity_poly.pdbx_seq_one_letter_code
_entity_poly.pdbx_strand_id
1 'polypeptide(L)'
;MKRITVILLSLLLCLGLFACGNDKDANKNDADTNNNDNTATVSIDKDIDAVAKHLDLKDGTKVEYDKMGAEHGKKYNDGKVELYEFKEDSKEYKNIIKGEGDLKAAAHKDGIVLVFTKDSDQKLIDQFNEINFK
;
A
#
# COMPACT_ATOMS: atom_id res chain seq x y z
N MET A 1 -19.89 18.75 34.55
CA MET A 1 -20.62 19.84 33.86
C MET A 1 -19.82 21.14 33.95
N LYS A 2 -19.37 21.67 32.81
CA LYS A 2 -19.42 23.10 32.41
C LYS A 2 -18.44 23.36 31.24
N ARG A 3 -19.03 23.52 30.03
CA ARG A 3 -18.78 24.58 29.01
C ARG A 3 -17.33 24.69 28.48
N ILE A 4 -16.99 24.16 27.29
CA ILE A 4 -17.22 24.74 25.94
C ILE A 4 -17.23 26.27 25.92
N THR A 5 -16.12 26.86 25.42
CA THR A 5 -16.04 28.16 24.71
C THR A 5 -14.67 28.22 24.02
N VAL A 6 -14.58 28.04 22.70
CA VAL A 6 -14.72 29.07 21.64
C VAL A 6 -13.42 29.84 21.42
N ILE A 7 -12.91 29.78 20.18
CA ILE A 7 -12.35 30.85 19.33
C ILE A 7 -11.49 30.17 18.25
N LEU A 8 -11.47 30.50 16.96
CA LEU A 8 -12.28 31.31 16.04
C LEU A 8 -11.39 31.36 14.78
N LEU A 9 -12.00 31.29 13.59
CA LEU A 9 -11.50 31.85 12.33
C LEU A 9 -10.03 31.60 11.93
N SER A 10 -9.87 30.66 11.02
CA SER A 10 -9.15 30.98 9.78
C SER A 10 -9.93 30.39 8.60
N LEU A 11 -10.94 31.17 8.22
CA LEU A 11 -11.39 31.26 6.84
C LEU A 11 -10.16 31.48 5.96
N LEU A 12 -9.93 30.58 5.02
CA LEU A 12 -9.40 30.93 3.71
C LEU A 12 -10.03 29.98 2.69
N LEU A 13 -11.30 30.30 2.40
CA LEU A 13 -11.92 30.03 1.12
C LEU A 13 -11.08 30.75 0.04
N CYS A 14 -10.41 29.97 -0.80
CA CYS A 14 -10.03 30.41 -2.13
C CYS A 14 -10.73 29.49 -3.15
N LEU A 15 -12.06 29.64 -3.23
CA LEU A 15 -12.84 29.12 -4.35
C LEU A 15 -12.66 30.11 -5.52
N GLY A 16 -11.78 29.76 -6.45
CA GLY A 16 -11.67 30.43 -7.74
C GLY A 16 -12.84 30.02 -8.63
N LEU A 17 -13.84 30.89 -8.73
CA LEU A 17 -14.85 30.88 -9.79
C LEU A 17 -14.18 31.25 -11.11
N PHE A 18 -14.02 30.29 -12.02
CA PHE A 18 -13.82 30.60 -13.44
C PHE A 18 -15.18 30.73 -14.11
N ALA A 19 -15.34 31.88 -14.76
CA ALA A 19 -16.58 32.40 -15.30
C ALA A 19 -17.20 31.49 -16.37
N CYS A 20 -18.52 31.34 -16.27
CA CYS A 20 -19.36 30.80 -17.32
C CYS A 20 -19.48 31.87 -18.42
N GLY A 21 -18.60 31.82 -19.42
CA GLY A 21 -18.70 32.59 -20.65
C GLY A 21 -19.40 31.77 -21.71
N ASN A 22 -20.72 31.94 -21.81
CA ASN A 22 -21.52 31.31 -22.84
C ASN A 22 -21.51 32.21 -24.09
N ASP A 23 -20.63 31.92 -25.04
CA ASP A 23 -20.77 32.46 -26.40
C ASP A 23 -20.57 31.37 -27.46
N LYS A 24 -21.44 31.42 -28.46
CA LYS A 24 -21.61 30.42 -29.51
C LYS A 24 -20.56 30.60 -30.60
N ASP A 25 -20.26 29.47 -31.25
CA ASP A 25 -19.71 29.34 -32.60
C ASP A 25 -18.38 30.05 -32.91
N ALA A 26 -17.27 29.27 -32.88
CA ALA A 26 -16.34 29.22 -34.00
C ALA A 26 -15.30 28.10 -33.82
N ASN A 27 -15.44 27.10 -34.68
CA ASN A 27 -14.43 26.14 -35.12
C ASN A 27 -12.97 26.68 -35.09
N LYS A 28 -12.09 26.05 -34.29
CA LYS A 28 -10.68 25.84 -34.66
C LYS A 28 -10.02 24.81 -33.75
N ASN A 29 -9.51 23.78 -34.41
CA ASN A 29 -8.59 22.77 -33.91
C ASN A 29 -7.57 23.32 -32.89
N ASP A 30 -7.47 22.72 -31.70
CA ASP A 30 -6.20 22.21 -31.19
C ASP A 30 -6.36 21.42 -29.89
N ALA A 31 -5.50 20.41 -29.76
CA ALA A 31 -5.15 19.67 -28.54
C ALA A 31 -6.28 19.02 -27.72
N ASP A 32 -6.63 17.81 -28.15
CA ASP A 32 -7.12 16.70 -27.33
C ASP A 32 -6.32 16.59 -26.01
N THR A 33 -6.81 17.27 -24.97
CA THR A 33 -6.37 17.06 -23.59
C THR A 33 -7.01 15.75 -23.15
N ASN A 34 -6.37 14.65 -23.54
CA ASN A 34 -6.53 13.38 -22.88
C ASN A 34 -6.22 13.60 -21.40
N ASN A 35 -7.26 13.68 -20.57
CA ASN A 35 -7.20 13.34 -19.15
C ASN A 35 -6.80 11.86 -19.07
N ASN A 36 -5.53 11.59 -19.30
CA ASN A 36 -4.90 10.37 -18.85
C ASN A 36 -4.68 10.56 -17.36
N ASP A 37 -5.65 10.07 -16.56
CA ASP A 37 -5.36 9.60 -15.20
C ASP A 37 -4.31 8.49 -15.33
N ASN A 38 -3.07 8.90 -15.56
CA ASN A 38 -1.89 8.10 -15.37
C ASN A 38 -1.75 7.96 -13.86
N THR A 39 -2.57 7.11 -13.25
CA THR A 39 -2.16 6.36 -12.07
C THR A 39 -1.01 5.48 -12.54
N ALA A 40 0.17 6.07 -12.68
CA ALA A 40 1.40 5.34 -12.92
C ALA A 40 1.47 4.30 -11.80
N THR A 41 1.16 3.05 -12.12
CA THR A 41 1.29 1.93 -11.19
C THR A 41 2.74 1.96 -10.72
N VAL A 42 2.94 2.38 -9.47
CA VAL A 42 4.29 2.51 -8.92
C VAL A 42 4.82 1.10 -8.76
N SER A 43 5.57 0.62 -9.74
CA SER A 43 6.20 -0.69 -9.65
C SER A 43 7.41 -0.62 -8.72
N ILE A 44 7.44 -1.50 -7.73
CA ILE A 44 8.53 -1.56 -6.73
C ILE A 44 9.36 -2.82 -6.93
N ASP A 45 10.59 -2.81 -6.41
CA ASP A 45 11.46 -3.99 -6.40
C ASP A 45 10.81 -5.14 -5.61
N LYS A 46 11.03 -6.38 -6.05
CA LYS A 46 10.46 -7.59 -5.43
C LYS A 46 11.29 -8.05 -4.24
N ASP A 47 11.29 -7.26 -3.18
CA ASP A 47 11.97 -7.58 -1.91
C ASP A 47 11.22 -6.98 -0.72
N ILE A 48 11.45 -7.53 0.48
CA ILE A 48 10.71 -7.12 1.69
C ILE A 48 11.01 -5.68 2.14
N ASP A 49 12.15 -5.10 1.77
CA ASP A 49 12.52 -3.73 2.18
C ASP A 49 11.81 -2.70 1.29
N ALA A 50 11.70 -2.98 -0.02
CA ALA A 50 10.89 -2.19 -0.94
C ALA A 50 9.40 -2.23 -0.55
N VAL A 51 8.87 -3.41 -0.22
CA VAL A 51 7.48 -3.57 0.26
C VAL A 51 7.27 -2.82 1.57
N ALA A 52 8.17 -2.96 2.55
CA ALA A 52 8.08 -2.25 3.82
C ALA A 52 8.08 -0.73 3.62
N LYS A 53 8.94 -0.21 2.75
CA LYS A 53 8.98 1.21 2.41
C LYS A 53 7.69 1.68 1.74
N HIS A 54 7.15 0.89 0.80
CA HIS A 54 5.90 1.22 0.12
C HIS A 54 4.70 1.28 1.08
N LEU A 55 4.65 0.37 2.04
CA LEU A 55 3.61 0.29 3.07
C LEU A 55 3.87 1.20 4.29
N ASP A 56 4.92 2.02 4.24
CA ASP A 56 5.35 2.91 5.32
C ASP A 56 5.62 2.20 6.67
N LEU A 57 6.06 0.92 6.63
CA LEU A 57 6.41 0.15 7.81
C LEU A 57 7.72 0.63 8.45
N LYS A 58 7.76 0.65 9.78
CA LYS A 58 8.89 1.20 10.56
C LYS A 58 9.63 0.12 11.36
N ASP A 59 10.85 0.44 11.77
CA ASP A 59 11.64 -0.33 12.73
C ASP A 59 11.91 -1.80 12.34
N GLY A 60 12.22 -2.00 11.04
CA GLY A 60 12.50 -3.30 10.45
C GLY A 60 13.66 -4.04 11.14
N THR A 61 13.35 -5.16 11.79
CA THR A 61 14.33 -6.01 12.46
C THR A 61 14.27 -7.43 11.90
N LYS A 62 15.42 -8.05 11.63
CA LYS A 62 15.50 -9.44 11.15
C LYS A 62 14.81 -10.39 12.13
N VAL A 63 14.05 -11.34 11.59
CA VAL A 63 13.50 -12.48 12.34
C VAL A 63 14.17 -13.79 11.93
N GLU A 64 14.01 -14.85 12.72
CA GLU A 64 14.46 -16.18 12.31
C GLU A 64 13.45 -16.74 11.30
N TYR A 65 13.89 -16.94 10.05
CA TYR A 65 13.01 -17.34 8.95
C TYR A 65 13.49 -18.56 8.17
N ASP A 66 14.77 -18.94 8.32
CA ASP A 66 15.39 -20.03 7.56
C ASP A 66 14.65 -21.37 7.74
N LYS A 67 14.15 -21.64 8.96
CA LYS A 67 13.39 -22.86 9.27
C LYS A 67 12.03 -22.93 8.58
N MET A 68 11.51 -21.78 8.13
CA MET A 68 10.25 -21.71 7.38
C MET A 68 10.46 -21.83 5.87
N GLY A 69 11.72 -21.90 5.39
CA GLY A 69 12.04 -21.94 3.97
C GLY A 69 11.97 -20.58 3.26
N ALA A 70 11.90 -19.48 4.01
CA ALA A 70 11.99 -18.12 3.48
C ALA A 70 13.46 -17.75 3.19
N GLU A 71 13.68 -16.86 2.22
CA GLU A 71 14.99 -16.28 1.89
C GLU A 71 15.29 -15.03 2.75
N HIS A 72 14.24 -14.27 3.08
CA HIS A 72 14.30 -13.13 3.97
C HIS A 72 13.07 -13.04 4.87
N GLY A 73 13.23 -12.38 6.01
CA GLY A 73 12.16 -12.16 6.98
C GLY A 73 12.49 -11.02 7.94
N LYS A 74 11.58 -10.07 8.07
CA LYS A 74 11.68 -8.95 9.01
C LYS A 74 10.35 -8.67 9.68
N LYS A 75 10.42 -8.22 10.93
CA LYS A 75 9.30 -7.68 11.69
C LYS A 75 9.37 -6.16 11.74
N TYR A 76 8.21 -5.52 11.77
CA TYR A 76 8.02 -4.08 11.70
C TYR A 76 6.96 -3.61 12.71
N ASN A 77 6.91 -2.30 12.94
CA ASN A 77 5.92 -1.64 13.80
C ASN A 77 5.81 -2.31 15.18
N ASP A 78 6.94 -2.41 15.88
CA ASP A 78 7.07 -3.10 17.17
C ASP A 78 6.71 -4.60 17.14
N GLY A 79 6.93 -5.24 15.99
CA GLY A 79 6.64 -6.66 15.80
C GLY A 79 5.17 -6.98 15.53
N LYS A 80 4.35 -5.98 15.18
CA LYS A 80 2.93 -6.19 14.81
C LYS A 80 2.76 -6.75 13.42
N VAL A 81 3.70 -6.45 12.53
CA VAL A 81 3.69 -6.85 11.12
C VAL A 81 4.98 -7.59 10.81
N GLU A 82 4.89 -8.69 10.07
CA GLU A 82 6.04 -9.41 9.54
C GLU A 82 5.91 -9.55 8.02
N LEU A 83 7.04 -9.36 7.33
CA LEU A 83 7.17 -9.63 5.91
C LEU A 83 8.18 -10.75 5.72
N TYR A 84 7.81 -11.72 4.89
CA TYR A 84 8.66 -12.84 4.50
C TYR A 84 8.76 -12.91 2.98
N GLU A 85 9.94 -13.24 2.48
CA GLU A 85 10.18 -13.51 1.06
C GLU A 85 10.51 -14.98 0.89
N PHE A 86 9.80 -15.63 -0.04
CA PHE A 86 9.99 -17.01 -0.42
C PHE A 86 10.22 -17.09 -1.93
N LYS A 87 10.88 -18.16 -2.37
CA LYS A 87 10.79 -18.55 -3.78
C LYS A 87 9.35 -18.93 -4.12
N GLU A 88 8.82 -18.37 -5.20
CA GLU A 88 7.44 -18.61 -5.65
C GLU A 88 7.16 -20.09 -5.97
N ASP A 89 8.17 -20.82 -6.44
CA ASP A 89 8.07 -22.23 -6.76
C ASP A 89 8.34 -23.16 -5.56
N SER A 90 8.72 -22.62 -4.41
CA SER A 90 8.96 -23.39 -3.19
C SER A 90 7.71 -24.14 -2.71
N LYS A 91 7.92 -25.27 -2.05
CA LYS A 91 6.83 -26.05 -1.45
C LYS A 91 6.17 -25.26 -0.32
N GLU A 92 6.98 -24.54 0.44
CA GLU A 92 6.62 -23.75 1.62
C GLU A 92 5.66 -22.62 1.23
N TYR A 93 6.01 -21.82 0.22
CA TYR A 93 5.13 -20.76 -0.29
C TYR A 93 3.81 -21.31 -0.83
N LYS A 94 3.86 -22.40 -1.61
CA LYS A 94 2.65 -23.07 -2.14
C LYS A 94 1.74 -23.57 -1.02
N ASN A 95 2.29 -24.08 0.06
CA ASN A 95 1.51 -24.52 1.22
C ASN A 95 0.87 -23.33 1.95
N ILE A 96 1.58 -22.19 2.07
CA ILE A 96 1.04 -20.96 2.64
C ILE A 96 -0.16 -20.47 1.84
N ILE A 97 -0.06 -20.40 0.50
CA ILE A 97 -1.16 -19.97 -0.38
C ILE A 97 -2.39 -20.86 -0.24
N LYS A 98 -2.20 -22.17 -0.03
CA LYS A 98 -3.30 -23.13 0.19
C LYS A 98 -3.88 -23.08 1.61
N GLY A 99 -3.28 -22.33 2.53
CA GLY A 99 -3.62 -22.32 3.95
C GLY A 99 -3.16 -23.57 4.72
N GLU A 100 -2.39 -24.45 4.07
CA GLU A 100 -1.86 -25.71 4.61
C GLU A 100 -0.55 -25.51 5.40
N GLY A 101 0.05 -24.32 5.31
CA GLY A 101 1.26 -23.95 6.06
C GLY A 101 1.00 -23.57 7.53
N ASP A 102 2.07 -23.64 8.33
CA ASP A 102 2.09 -23.18 9.71
C ASP A 102 1.98 -21.65 9.81
N LEU A 103 2.52 -20.94 8.81
CA LEU A 103 2.42 -19.49 8.71
C LEU A 103 1.04 -19.08 8.19
N LYS A 104 0.31 -18.28 8.96
CA LYS A 104 -0.99 -17.73 8.55
C LYS A 104 -0.81 -16.37 7.90
N ALA A 105 -0.72 -16.38 6.57
CA ALA A 105 -0.65 -15.18 5.75
C ALA A 105 -1.95 -14.38 5.83
N ALA A 106 -1.83 -13.06 6.01
CA ALA A 106 -2.93 -12.12 5.83
C ALA A 106 -3.07 -11.71 4.36
N ALA A 107 -1.94 -11.61 3.65
CA ALA A 107 -1.88 -11.43 2.21
C ALA A 107 -0.60 -12.05 1.66
N HIS A 108 -0.59 -12.37 0.36
CA HIS A 108 0.60 -12.86 -0.33
C HIS A 108 0.62 -12.42 -1.78
N LYS A 109 1.80 -12.15 -2.33
CA LYS A 109 1.98 -11.75 -3.72
C LYS A 109 3.41 -12.03 -4.18
N ASP A 110 3.56 -12.76 -5.28
CA ASP A 110 4.83 -13.00 -5.98
C ASP A 110 6.00 -13.37 -5.05
N GLY A 111 5.75 -14.32 -4.14
CA GLY A 111 6.75 -14.81 -3.18
C GLY A 111 6.83 -14.02 -1.86
N ILE A 112 6.24 -12.82 -1.80
CA ILE A 112 6.17 -12.04 -0.57
C ILE A 112 4.90 -12.40 0.22
N VAL A 113 5.04 -12.52 1.54
CA VAL A 113 3.95 -12.83 2.47
C VAL A 113 3.87 -11.76 3.55
N LEU A 114 2.67 -11.23 3.76
CA LEU A 114 2.32 -10.28 4.82
C LEU A 114 1.62 -11.03 5.97
N VAL A 115 2.12 -10.86 7.20
CA VAL A 115 1.58 -11.47 8.41
C VAL A 115 1.35 -10.42 9.47
N PHE A 116 0.21 -10.52 10.18
CA PHE A 116 -0.04 -9.76 11.41
C PHE A 116 0.13 -10.69 12.60
N THR A 117 0.89 -10.26 13.62
CA THR A 117 1.08 -11.04 14.86
C THR A 117 -0.06 -10.84 15.87
N LYS A 118 -0.94 -9.87 15.60
CA LYS A 118 -2.12 -9.51 16.40
C LYS A 118 -3.29 -9.21 15.45
N ASP A 119 -3.95 -8.08 15.64
CA ASP A 119 -5.07 -7.62 14.83
C ASP A 119 -4.62 -7.33 13.39
N SER A 120 -5.43 -7.77 12.43
CA SER A 120 -5.23 -7.43 11.02
C SER A 120 -5.59 -5.98 10.74
N ASP A 121 -4.92 -5.40 9.76
CA ASP A 121 -5.23 -4.08 9.22
C ASP A 121 -5.63 -4.22 7.75
N GLN A 122 -6.93 -4.05 7.48
CA GLN A 122 -7.47 -4.21 6.12
C GLN A 122 -6.87 -3.20 5.14
N LYS A 123 -6.58 -1.97 5.58
CA LYS A 123 -6.02 -0.95 4.71
C LYS A 123 -4.61 -1.37 4.25
N LEU A 124 -3.80 -1.90 5.16
CA LEU A 124 -2.47 -2.42 4.81
C LEU A 124 -2.54 -3.64 3.87
N ILE A 125 -3.53 -4.52 4.07
CA ILE A 125 -3.77 -5.65 3.17
C ILE A 125 -4.12 -5.16 1.76
N ASP A 126 -5.02 -4.19 1.65
CA ASP A 126 -5.44 -3.63 0.36
C ASP A 126 -4.25 -2.96 -0.35
N GLN A 127 -3.49 -2.12 0.37
CA GLN A 127 -2.27 -1.50 -0.15
C GLN A 127 -1.23 -2.54 -0.61
N PHE A 128 -1.05 -3.63 0.14
CA PHE A 128 -0.16 -4.71 -0.26
C PHE A 128 -0.64 -5.40 -1.54
N ASN A 129 -1.94 -5.66 -1.67
CA ASN A 129 -2.50 -6.32 -2.85
C ASN A 129 -2.44 -5.45 -4.11
N GLU A 130 -2.39 -4.13 -3.97
CA GLU A 130 -2.22 -3.17 -5.07
C GLU A 130 -0.78 -3.09 -5.61
N ILE A 131 0.21 -3.65 -4.89
CA ILE A 131 1.61 -3.63 -5.32
C ILE A 131 1.77 -4.32 -6.67
N ASN A 132 2.51 -3.70 -7.56
CA ASN A 132 3.00 -4.32 -8.79
C ASN A 132 4.52 -4.43 -8.70
N PHE A 133 5.07 -5.63 -8.84
CA PHE A 133 6.53 -5.81 -8.80
C PHE A 133 7.13 -5.62 -10.19
N LYS A 134 8.36 -5.08 -10.26
CA LYS A 134 9.15 -4.95 -11.50
C LYS A 134 10.28 -5.96 -11.58
#